data_AF-A0A258JTU4-F1
#
_entry.id   AF-A0A258JTU4-F1
#
_cell.length_a   1.000
_cell.length_b   1.000
_cell.length_c   1.000
_cell.angle_alpha   90.00
_cell.angle_beta   90.00
_cell.angle_gamma   90.00
#
_symmetry.space_group_name_H-M   'P 1'
#
loop_
_entity.id
_entity.type
_entity.pdbx_description
1 polymer ?
#
loop_
_entity_poly.entity_id
_entity_poly.type
_entity_poly.pdbx_seq_one_letter_code
_entity_poly.pdbx_strand_id
1 'polypeptide(L)' 'RPLKATLSGRQTRTFMKLIVDQETDKVLGVHVVGPDSGEMIQLAAVALGLGATKADFDRTVAVHPTAAEELVTMREKTR' A
#
# COMPACT_ATOMS: atom_id res chain seq x y z
N ARG A 1 -5.92 -1.33 -10.85
CA ARG A 1 -5.34 -0.09 -11.43
C ARG A 1 -5.54 0.99 -10.39
N PRO A 2 -4.51 1.71 -9.92
CA PRO A 2 -4.71 2.74 -8.92
C PRO A 2 -5.63 3.83 -9.43
N LEU A 3 -6.40 4.43 -8.54
CA LEU A 3 -7.34 5.47 -8.91
C LEU A 3 -6.67 6.68 -9.60
N LYS A 4 -5.49 7.11 -9.12
CA LYS A 4 -4.66 8.16 -9.78
C LYS A 4 -4.45 7.89 -11.28
N ALA A 5 -4.19 6.64 -11.66
CA ALA A 5 -3.98 6.25 -13.05
C ALA A 5 -5.31 6.23 -13.84
N THR A 6 -6.39 5.78 -13.20
CA THR A 6 -7.74 5.79 -13.76
C THR A 6 -8.23 7.21 -14.06
N LEU A 7 -8.05 8.15 -13.11
CA LEU A 7 -8.48 9.54 -13.26
C LEU A 7 -7.64 10.32 -14.28
N SER A 8 -6.33 10.07 -14.35
CA SER A 8 -5.43 10.78 -15.28
C SER A 8 -5.42 10.22 -16.70
N GLY A 9 -6.16 9.13 -16.98
CA GLY A 9 -6.17 8.47 -18.29
C GLY A 9 -4.84 7.77 -18.65
N ARG A 10 -3.89 7.66 -17.72
CA ARG A 10 -2.59 7.02 -17.97
C ARG A 10 -2.74 5.51 -18.06
N GLN A 11 -2.02 4.90 -19.00
CA GLN A 11 -1.96 3.45 -19.19
C GLN A 11 -0.93 2.74 -18.30
N THR A 12 -0.25 3.49 -17.42
CA THR A 12 0.75 2.95 -16.51
C THR A 12 0.08 1.99 -15.52
N ARG A 13 0.59 0.75 -15.46
CA ARG A 13 0.18 -0.23 -14.46
C ARG A 13 1.03 -0.04 -13.21
N THR A 14 0.37 -0.11 -12.06
CA THR A 14 1.02 -0.17 -10.75
C THR A 14 0.64 -1.49 -10.10
N PHE A 15 1.60 -2.09 -9.42
CA PHE A 15 1.42 -3.28 -8.61
C PHE A 15 1.78 -2.95 -7.17
N MET A 16 0.92 -3.36 -6.24
CA MET A 16 1.13 -3.20 -4.80
C MET A 16 0.76 -4.51 -4.10
N LYS A 17 1.55 -4.90 -3.11
CA LYS A 17 1.31 -6.11 -2.32
C LYS A 17 1.78 -5.93 -0.89
N LEU A 18 0.90 -6.27 0.04
CA LEU A 18 1.20 -6.38 1.47
C LEU A 18 1.30 -7.86 1.83
N ILE A 19 2.38 -8.26 2.48
CA ILE A 19 2.50 -9.55 3.14
C ILE A 19 2.15 -9.34 4.61
N VAL A 20 1.16 -10.07 5.10
CA VAL A 20 0.67 -9.93 6.46
C VAL A 20 0.74 -11.29 7.12
N ASP A 21 1.29 -11.33 8.33
CA ASP A 21 1.25 -12.50 9.20
C ASP A 21 -0.19 -12.75 9.67
N GLN A 22 -0.69 -13.98 9.50
CA GLN A 22 -2.09 -14.27 9.75
C GLN A 22 -2.45 -14.29 11.24
N GLU A 23 -1.51 -14.63 12.12
CA GLU A 23 -1.76 -14.78 13.56
C GLU A 23 -1.60 -13.45 14.29
N THR A 24 -0.56 -12.69 13.94
CA THR A 24 -0.17 -11.46 14.64
C THR A 24 -0.62 -10.18 13.96
N ASP A 25 -1.17 -10.28 12.74
CA ASP A 25 -1.56 -9.17 11.88
C ASP A 25 -0.41 -8.22 11.47
N LYS A 26 0.85 -8.58 11.79
CA LYS A 26 2.01 -7.78 11.43
C LYS A 26 2.22 -7.74 9.93
N VAL A 27 2.53 -6.56 9.39
CA VAL A 27 2.96 -6.43 8.00
C VAL A 27 4.42 -6.87 7.90
N LEU A 28 4.67 -8.01 7.26
CA LEU A 28 6.00 -8.59 7.09
C LEU A 28 6.72 -8.02 5.86
N GLY A 29 5.99 -7.48 4.90
CA GLY A 29 6.57 -6.95 3.67
C GLY A 29 5.61 -6.09 2.87
N VAL A 30 6.18 -5.11 2.16
CA VAL A 30 5.47 -4.22 1.25
C VAL A 30 6.22 -4.22 -0.08
N HIS A 31 5.51 -4.43 -1.18
CA HIS A 31 6.08 -4.42 -2.52
C HIS A 31 5.30 -3.41 -3.35
N VAL A 32 6.02 -2.49 -4.00
CA VAL A 32 5.43 -1.47 -4.88
C VAL A 32 6.21 -1.43 -6.18
N VAL A 33 5.51 -1.53 -7.31
CA VAL A 33 6.08 -1.34 -8.65
C VAL A 33 5.21 -0.33 -9.38
N GLY A 34 5.82 0.77 -9.80
CA GLY A 34 5.15 1.84 -10.54
C GLY A 34 5.81 3.19 -10.31
N PRO A 35 5.24 4.28 -10.84
CA PRO A 35 5.71 5.63 -10.57
C PRO A 35 5.76 5.92 -9.07
N ASP A 36 6.76 6.68 -8.65
CA ASP A 36 6.94 7.14 -7.26
C ASP A 36 7.14 6.01 -6.24
N SER A 37 7.43 4.76 -6.67
CA SER A 37 7.55 3.61 -5.76
C SER A 37 8.68 3.74 -4.74
N GLY A 38 9.79 4.39 -5.10
CA GLY A 38 10.90 4.66 -4.20
C GLY A 38 10.49 5.56 -3.02
N GLU A 39 9.72 6.62 -3.31
CA GLU A 39 9.21 7.53 -2.29
C GLU A 39 8.20 6.84 -1.37
N MET A 40 7.30 6.02 -1.93
CA MET A 40 6.31 5.27 -1.15
C MET A 40 6.97 4.22 -0.24
N ILE A 41 7.92 3.45 -0.76
CA ILE A 41 8.53 2.34 -0.01
C ILE A 41 9.42 2.85 1.13
N GLN A 42 10.05 4.01 0.98
CA GLN A 42 10.84 4.64 2.05
C GLN A 42 9.98 4.91 3.30
N LEU A 43 8.76 5.45 3.11
CA LEU A 43 7.85 5.71 4.23
C LEU A 43 7.22 4.41 4.78
N ALA A 44 6.89 3.45 3.91
CA ALA A 44 6.42 2.14 4.35
C ALA A 44 7.47 1.41 5.22
N ALA A 45 8.75 1.54 4.90
CA ALA A 45 9.83 0.96 5.70
C ALA A 45 9.87 1.49 7.14
N VAL A 46 9.54 2.77 7.35
CA VAL A 46 9.41 3.33 8.71
C VAL A 46 8.28 2.63 9.48
N ALA A 47 7.11 2.46 8.86
CA ALA A 47 5.99 1.77 9.49
C ALA A 47 6.32 0.30 9.84
N LEU A 48 7.01 -0.41 8.94
CA LEU A 48 7.48 -1.78 9.20
C LEU A 48 8.53 -1.83 10.31
N GLY A 49 9.45 -0.87 10.35
CA GLY A 49 10.43 -0.73 11.42
C GLY A 49 9.80 -0.50 12.81
N LEU A 50 8.60 0.10 12.86
CA LEU A 50 7.80 0.26 14.06
C LEU A 50 6.90 -0.95 14.38
N GLY A 51 6.91 -1.98 13.53
CA GLY A 51 6.10 -3.19 13.71
C GLY A 51 4.63 -3.01 13.38
N ALA A 52 4.29 -2.14 12.42
CA ALA A 52 2.92 -1.87 12.01
C ALA A 52 2.13 -3.14 11.64
N THR A 53 0.87 -3.17 12.07
CA THR A 53 -0.10 -4.21 11.75
C THR A 53 -0.95 -3.82 10.54
N LYS A 54 -1.66 -4.77 9.93
CA LYS A 54 -2.60 -4.47 8.85
C LYS A 54 -3.74 -3.57 9.33
N ALA A 55 -4.17 -3.72 10.58
CA ALA A 55 -5.10 -2.79 11.22
C ALA A 55 -4.59 -1.34 11.27
N ASP A 56 -3.27 -1.10 11.46
CA ASP A 56 -2.69 0.24 11.41
C ASP A 56 -2.77 0.86 10.00
N PHE A 57 -2.61 0.04 8.96
CA PHE A 57 -2.82 0.49 7.58
C PHE A 57 -4.30 0.82 7.33
N ASP A 58 -5.23 -0.05 7.75
CA ASP A 58 -6.67 0.13 7.49
C ASP A 58 -7.32 1.29 8.24
N ARG A 59 -6.79 1.64 9.42
CA ARG A 59 -7.27 2.81 10.18
C ARG A 59 -6.72 4.13 9.62
N THR A 60 -5.69 4.08 8.78
CA THR A 60 -5.05 5.27 8.23
C THR A 60 -5.93 5.90 7.17
N VAL A 61 -6.19 7.20 7.30
CA VAL A 61 -7.00 7.94 6.32
C VAL A 61 -6.24 8.05 5.01
N ALA A 62 -6.88 7.64 3.93
CA ALA A 62 -6.38 7.80 2.57
C ALA A 62 -6.23 9.28 2.19
N VAL A 63 -5.10 9.61 1.57
CA VAL A 63 -4.89 10.91 0.92
C VAL A 63 -5.24 10.79 -0.56
N HIS A 64 -6.18 11.60 -1.01
CA HIS A 64 -6.81 11.44 -2.32
C HIS A 64 -6.63 12.67 -3.23
N PRO A 65 -6.40 12.51 -4.54
CA PRO A 65 -6.12 11.25 -5.25
C PRO A 65 -4.62 10.93 -5.27
N THR A 66 -4.23 9.75 -4.79
CA THR A 66 -2.84 9.27 -4.84
C THR A 66 -2.77 7.82 -5.33
N ALA A 67 -1.57 7.33 -5.64
CA ALA A 67 -1.38 5.89 -5.82
C ALA A 67 -1.21 5.19 -4.46
N ALA A 68 -0.63 5.89 -3.48
CA ALA A 68 -0.35 5.35 -2.15
C ALA A 68 -1.62 5.08 -1.32
N GLU A 69 -2.75 5.74 -1.61
CA GLU A 69 -4.03 5.46 -0.93
C GLU A 69 -4.48 4.00 -1.06
N GLU A 70 -4.05 3.31 -2.11
CA GLU A 70 -4.32 1.88 -2.29
C GLU A 70 -3.71 1.06 -1.14
N LEU A 71 -2.51 1.41 -0.64
CA LEU A 71 -1.86 0.66 0.46
C LEU A 71 -2.67 0.66 1.76
N VAL A 72 -3.52 1.67 1.98
CA VAL A 72 -4.35 1.82 3.18
C VAL A 72 -5.82 1.46 2.95
N THR A 73 -6.16 0.96 1.76
CA THR A 73 -7.53 0.55 1.38
C THR A 73 -7.64 -0.90 0.91
N MET A 74 -6.55 -1.67 0.91
CA MET A 74 -6.51 -3.11 0.59
C MET A 74 -7.14 -3.98 1.70
N ARG A 75 -8.47 -4.09 1.73
CA ARG A 75 -9.19 -4.82 2.80
C ARG A 75 -9.40 -6.31 2.50
N GLU A 76 -9.52 -6.68 1.23
CA GLU A 76 -9.73 -8.07 0.83
C GLU A 76 -8.40 -8.78 0.56
N LYS A 77 -8.25 -9.97 1.15
CA LYS A 77 -7.05 -10.81 0.99
C LYS A 77 -7.12 -11.55 -0.34
N THR A 78 -6.03 -11.50 -1.10
CA THR A 78 -5.85 -12.37 -2.29
C THR A 78 -5.11 -13.65 -1.88
N ARG A 79 -5.51 -14.80 -2.45
CA ARG A 79 -4.88 -16.10 -2.22
C ARG A 79 -3.58 -16.26 -2.99
#